data_AF-A0A6V7TIW6-F1
#
_entry.id   AF-A0A6V7TIW6-F1
#
_cell.length_a   1.000
_cell.length_b   1.000
_cell.length_c   1.000
_cell.angle_alpha   90.00
_cell.angle_beta   90.00
_cell.angle_gamma   90.00
#
_symmetry.space_group_name_H-M   'P 1'
#
loop_
_entity.id
_entity.type
_entity.pdbx_description
1 polymer ?
#
loop_
_entity_poly.entity_id
_entity_poly.type
_entity_poly.pdbx_seq_one_letter_code
_entity_poly.pdbx_strand_id
1 'polypeptide(L)'
;MMNLREQFSTNKYAAGRFMQLPTHNKIQVEYVWIDGSIQNVRSKTKTVDFIPKKVDELPIWNFDGSSTDQASGADSDVFIKPVAMFNDPFRLGNHKIVMCEAFDNKMQPHITNNRNHCRQTMETAKNEHAWFGMEQEYTLLDVDHHPFGWPKAPFGFPGPQGPYYCGVGANKAYGRDIVESHYRACLYAGITISGINGEVMPGQWEFQVGPCEGIDMGDHLWVARYLLHRVAEEFGVIVSFDPKPISGDWNGAGCHTNFSTEKMRKPGGYAEILNAIEALSKSHHEHIAYYDPSGGKDNERRLTGLHETATIDKFSYGVASRCSSVRIPRQTEVDGYGYFEDRRPSSNCDPYLVTDALVRTCCLGVKKLSRSYIPQDAEGIRKMINELRSGKIQE
;
A
#
# COMPACT_ATOMS: atom_id res chain seq x y z
N MET A 1 -4.72 18.45 -30.66
CA MET A 1 -3.44 17.77 -30.33
C MET A 1 -3.77 16.31 -30.10
N MET A 2 -2.95 15.38 -30.60
CA MET A 2 -3.08 13.97 -30.22
C MET A 2 -2.92 13.85 -28.69
N ASN A 3 -3.65 12.92 -28.09
CA ASN A 3 -3.44 12.59 -26.69
C ASN A 3 -1.99 12.06 -26.53
N LEU A 4 -1.25 12.53 -25.52
CA LEU A 4 0.11 12.06 -25.22
C LEU A 4 0.18 10.52 -25.11
N ARG A 5 -0.88 9.87 -24.61
CA ARG A 5 -1.00 8.41 -24.59
C ARG A 5 -0.94 7.78 -25.98
N GLU A 6 -1.58 8.39 -26.97
CA GLU A 6 -1.54 7.93 -28.36
C GLU A 6 -0.17 8.21 -28.98
N GLN A 7 0.39 9.39 -28.71
CA GLN A 7 1.69 9.83 -29.24
C GLN A 7 2.83 8.89 -28.83
N PHE A 8 2.83 8.39 -27.59
CA PHE A 8 3.85 7.48 -27.08
C PHE A 8 3.43 6.00 -27.09
N SER A 9 2.26 5.67 -27.68
CA SER A 9 1.81 4.29 -27.74
C SER A 9 2.71 3.44 -28.65
N THR A 10 3.13 2.29 -28.15
CA THR A 10 3.84 1.28 -28.93
C THR A 10 2.85 0.28 -29.53
N ASN A 11 3.24 -0.37 -30.63
CA ASN A 11 2.42 -1.41 -31.25
C ASN A 11 2.42 -2.69 -30.40
N LYS A 12 1.40 -2.87 -29.58
CA LYS A 12 1.25 -4.03 -28.68
C LYS A 12 1.15 -5.37 -29.41
N TYR A 13 0.59 -5.39 -30.63
CA TYR A 13 0.59 -6.59 -31.47
C TYR A 13 2.00 -6.99 -31.91
N ALA A 14 2.82 -6.00 -32.29
CA ALA A 14 4.22 -6.23 -32.65
C ALA A 14 5.01 -6.77 -31.44
N ALA A 15 4.84 -6.19 -30.25
CA ALA A 15 5.47 -6.68 -29.02
C ALA A 15 5.03 -8.11 -28.67
N GLY A 16 3.73 -8.40 -28.77
CA GLY A 16 3.15 -9.72 -28.47
C GLY A 16 3.74 -10.85 -29.32
N ARG A 17 4.14 -10.58 -30.57
CA ARG A 17 4.83 -11.57 -31.42
C ARG A 17 6.14 -12.06 -30.82
N PHE A 18 6.91 -11.18 -30.18
CA PHE A 18 8.19 -11.54 -29.55
C PHE A 18 7.99 -12.24 -28.20
N MET A 19 6.96 -11.86 -27.45
CA MET A 19 6.63 -12.49 -26.16
C MET A 19 6.18 -13.95 -26.29
N GLN A 20 5.80 -14.40 -27.49
CA GLN A 20 5.42 -15.79 -27.77
C GLN A 20 6.61 -16.69 -28.14
N LEU A 21 7.81 -16.11 -28.33
CA LEU A 21 8.99 -16.90 -28.68
C LEU A 21 9.39 -17.80 -27.49
N PRO A 22 9.81 -19.05 -27.75
CA PRO A 22 10.28 -19.92 -26.68
C PRO A 22 11.54 -19.35 -26.03
N THR A 23 11.56 -19.31 -24.71
CA THR A 23 12.72 -18.89 -23.90
C THR A 23 13.74 -20.01 -23.68
N HIS A 24 13.61 -21.12 -24.40
CA HIS A 24 14.34 -22.36 -24.19
C HIS A 24 14.24 -22.82 -22.71
N ASN A 25 15.38 -23.14 -22.07
CA ASN A 25 15.44 -23.53 -20.66
C ASN A 25 15.83 -22.36 -19.74
N LYS A 26 15.76 -21.11 -20.22
CA LYS A 26 16.15 -19.92 -19.47
C LYS A 26 14.94 -19.28 -18.81
N ILE A 27 15.06 -18.97 -17.52
CA ILE A 27 13.98 -18.37 -16.74
C ILE A 27 14.32 -16.92 -16.42
N GLN A 28 13.44 -16.01 -16.81
CA GLN A 28 13.44 -14.62 -16.37
C GLN A 28 12.83 -14.51 -14.97
N VAL A 29 13.55 -13.87 -14.06
CA VAL A 29 13.14 -13.60 -12.68
C VAL A 29 13.19 -12.08 -12.46
N GLU A 30 12.03 -11.47 -12.25
CA GLU A 30 11.89 -10.06 -11.95
C GLU A 30 12.11 -9.80 -10.47
N TYR A 31 13.18 -9.09 -10.12
CA TYR A 31 13.47 -8.69 -8.75
C TYR A 31 12.79 -7.35 -8.49
N VAL A 32 11.87 -7.31 -7.53
CA VAL A 32 11.10 -6.12 -7.13
C VAL A 32 11.54 -5.68 -5.73
N TRP A 33 11.80 -4.39 -5.53
CA TRP A 33 12.18 -3.82 -4.23
C TRP A 33 11.56 -2.43 -4.03
N ILE A 34 11.54 -1.98 -2.77
CA ILE A 34 11.04 -0.64 -2.37
C ILE A 34 12.19 0.36 -2.43
N ASP A 35 11.96 1.53 -3.02
CA ASP A 35 12.99 2.58 -3.11
C ASP A 35 13.10 3.48 -1.87
N GLY A 36 13.98 4.48 -1.93
CA GLY A 36 14.27 5.43 -0.85
C GLY A 36 13.06 6.20 -0.35
N SER A 37 12.03 6.37 -1.20
CA SER A 37 10.80 7.08 -0.86
C SER A 37 9.86 6.30 0.05
N ILE A 38 10.12 4.98 0.24
CA ILE A 38 9.26 3.99 0.91
C ILE A 38 7.81 3.92 0.39
N GLN A 39 7.57 4.47 -0.80
CA GLN A 39 6.26 4.56 -1.45
C GLN A 39 6.21 3.84 -2.79
N ASN A 40 7.35 3.79 -3.48
CA ASN A 40 7.43 3.25 -4.83
C ASN A 40 8.21 1.94 -4.86
N VAL A 41 7.87 1.12 -5.85
CA VAL A 41 8.62 -0.09 -6.19
C VAL A 41 9.48 0.14 -7.42
N ARG A 42 10.62 -0.53 -7.46
CA ARG A 42 11.53 -0.61 -8.60
C ARG A 42 11.72 -2.08 -8.96
N SER A 43 12.09 -2.36 -10.20
CA SER A 43 12.35 -3.74 -10.60
C SER A 43 13.43 -3.88 -11.68
N LYS A 44 14.02 -5.07 -11.76
CA LYS A 44 14.86 -5.49 -12.88
C LYS A 44 14.93 -7.01 -13.00
N THR A 45 15.29 -7.49 -14.18
CA THR A 45 15.20 -8.92 -14.52
C THR A 45 16.56 -9.62 -14.54
N LYS A 46 16.68 -10.75 -13.82
CA LYS A 46 17.79 -11.70 -13.95
C LYS A 46 17.37 -12.88 -14.83
N THR A 47 18.29 -13.40 -15.64
CA THR A 47 18.11 -14.71 -16.29
C THR A 47 18.79 -15.79 -15.46
N VAL A 48 18.10 -16.90 -15.22
CA VAL A 48 18.64 -18.09 -14.54
C VAL A 48 18.43 -19.34 -15.38
N ASP A 49 19.23 -20.37 -15.12
CA ASP A 49 19.33 -21.60 -15.94
C ASP A 49 18.53 -22.77 -15.36
N PHE A 50 17.66 -22.48 -14.39
CA PHE A 50 16.85 -23.45 -13.67
C PHE A 50 15.47 -22.86 -13.37
N ILE A 51 14.49 -23.72 -13.12
CA ILE A 51 13.17 -23.29 -12.64
C ILE A 51 13.25 -23.19 -11.12
N PRO A 52 13.24 -21.98 -10.53
CA PRO A 52 13.32 -21.83 -9.08
C PRO A 52 12.05 -22.39 -8.43
N LYS A 53 12.24 -23.27 -7.44
CA LYS A 53 11.17 -23.89 -6.65
C LYS A 53 11.00 -23.23 -5.29
N LYS A 54 12.08 -22.64 -4.78
CA LYS A 54 12.10 -21.92 -3.50
C LYS A 54 12.80 -20.58 -3.66
N VAL A 55 12.44 -19.63 -2.80
CA VAL A 55 13.01 -18.27 -2.84
C VAL A 55 14.49 -18.23 -2.49
N ASP A 56 14.97 -19.16 -1.65
CA ASP A 56 16.37 -19.26 -1.22
C ASP A 56 17.33 -19.84 -2.28
N GLU A 57 16.79 -20.44 -3.34
CA GLU A 57 17.56 -20.85 -4.52
C GLU A 57 18.00 -19.64 -5.37
N LEU A 58 17.35 -18.49 -5.20
CA LEU A 58 17.63 -17.31 -6.00
C LEU A 58 18.79 -16.50 -5.42
N PRO A 59 19.74 -16.07 -6.27
CA PRO A 59 20.92 -15.36 -5.79
C PRO A 59 20.55 -13.95 -5.30
N ILE A 60 21.25 -13.50 -4.26
CA ILE A 60 21.33 -12.09 -3.91
C ILE A 60 21.83 -11.31 -5.14
N TRP A 61 21.31 -10.11 -5.32
CA TRP A 61 21.76 -9.20 -6.37
C TRP A 61 22.04 -7.83 -5.77
N ASN A 62 22.35 -6.85 -6.60
CA ASN A 62 22.62 -5.47 -6.19
C ASN A 62 21.98 -4.52 -7.19
N PHE A 63 21.84 -3.25 -6.84
CA PHE A 63 21.49 -2.16 -7.75
C PHE A 63 22.21 -0.88 -7.33
N ASP A 64 22.18 0.14 -8.18
CA ASP A 64 22.71 1.46 -7.87
C ASP A 64 21.71 2.25 -7.01
N GLY A 65 21.98 2.29 -5.71
CA GLY A 65 21.17 2.99 -4.70
C GLY A 65 21.23 4.51 -4.80
N SER A 66 22.22 5.09 -5.49
CA SER A 66 22.25 6.54 -5.72
C SER A 66 21.17 7.00 -6.69
N SER A 67 20.69 6.09 -7.54
CA SER A 67 19.59 6.32 -8.49
C SER A 67 18.20 6.09 -7.88
N THR A 68 18.12 5.76 -6.58
CA THR A 68 16.86 5.42 -5.89
C THR A 68 16.75 6.02 -4.50
N ASP A 69 17.56 7.04 -4.17
CA ASP A 69 17.61 7.71 -2.86
C ASP A 69 17.94 6.75 -1.69
N GLN A 70 18.78 5.75 -1.93
CA GLN A 70 19.19 4.74 -0.94
C GLN A 70 20.70 4.74 -0.66
N ALA A 71 21.51 5.37 -1.50
CA ALA A 71 22.94 5.44 -1.27
C ALA A 71 23.53 6.73 -1.83
N SER A 72 24.76 7.05 -1.42
CA SER A 72 25.52 8.14 -2.01
C SER A 72 26.27 7.66 -3.26
N GLY A 73 26.59 8.54 -4.21
CA GLY A 73 27.33 8.16 -5.41
C GLY A 73 28.75 7.63 -5.16
N ALA A 74 29.36 7.92 -4.01
CA ALA A 74 30.70 7.43 -3.67
C ALA A 74 30.72 5.96 -3.20
N ASP A 75 29.56 5.43 -2.79
CA ASP A 75 29.38 4.10 -2.22
C ASP A 75 27.92 3.69 -2.46
N SER A 76 27.62 3.34 -3.72
CA SER A 76 26.25 3.34 -4.24
C SER A 76 25.59 1.97 -4.29
N ASP A 77 26.35 0.88 -4.16
CA ASP A 77 25.80 -0.47 -4.26
C ASP A 77 24.90 -0.80 -3.06
N VAL A 78 23.65 -1.15 -3.36
CA VAL A 78 22.67 -1.69 -2.38
C VAL A 78 22.33 -3.12 -2.81
N PHE A 79 22.44 -4.06 -1.87
CA PHE A 79 22.12 -5.45 -2.13
C PHE A 79 20.61 -5.72 -1.99
N ILE A 80 20.09 -6.62 -2.83
CA ILE A 80 18.72 -7.10 -2.77
C ILE A 80 18.67 -8.62 -2.57
N LYS A 81 17.97 -9.04 -1.53
CA LYS A 81 17.79 -10.46 -1.18
C LYS A 81 16.34 -10.87 -1.44
N PRO A 82 16.08 -11.88 -2.28
CA PRO A 82 14.74 -12.45 -2.46
C PRO A 82 14.13 -12.93 -1.15
N VAL A 83 12.84 -12.62 -0.93
CA VAL A 83 12.11 -12.97 0.30
C VAL A 83 10.73 -13.57 0.07
N ALA A 84 10.06 -13.26 -1.04
CA ALA A 84 8.83 -13.93 -1.49
C ALA A 84 8.87 -14.12 -3.01
N MET A 85 8.25 -15.19 -3.52
CA MET A 85 8.28 -15.55 -4.93
C MET A 85 6.88 -15.85 -5.48
N PHE A 86 6.57 -15.25 -6.62
CA PHE A 86 5.26 -15.28 -7.29
C PHE A 86 5.43 -15.67 -8.77
N ASN A 87 4.36 -16.15 -9.40
CA ASN A 87 4.38 -16.36 -10.85
C ASN A 87 4.32 -15.01 -11.58
N ASP A 88 5.05 -14.87 -12.69
CA ASP A 88 5.03 -13.64 -13.50
C ASP A 88 3.83 -13.67 -14.47
N PRO A 89 2.78 -12.83 -14.28
CA PRO A 89 1.61 -12.82 -15.16
C PRO A 89 1.86 -12.12 -16.50
N PHE A 90 2.99 -11.42 -16.66
CA PHE A 90 3.34 -10.72 -17.89
C PHE A 90 4.17 -11.59 -18.82
N ARG A 91 5.08 -12.40 -18.26
CA ARG A 91 5.93 -13.31 -19.02
C ARG A 91 5.39 -14.74 -19.08
N LEU A 92 4.51 -15.12 -18.16
CA LEU A 92 3.87 -16.43 -18.07
C LEU A 92 4.86 -17.60 -17.88
N GLY A 93 4.32 -18.83 -17.92
CA GLY A 93 5.12 -20.05 -17.83
C GLY A 93 5.89 -20.16 -16.51
N ASN A 94 7.18 -20.49 -16.61
CA ASN A 94 8.05 -20.71 -15.45
C ASN A 94 8.72 -19.42 -14.93
N HIS A 95 8.42 -18.26 -15.53
CA HIS A 95 8.95 -16.96 -15.13
C HIS A 95 8.39 -16.51 -13.78
N LYS A 96 9.20 -15.75 -13.03
CA LYS A 96 8.90 -15.39 -11.64
C LYS A 96 9.03 -13.91 -11.38
N ILE A 97 8.26 -13.43 -10.41
CA ILE A 97 8.47 -12.17 -9.71
C ILE A 97 8.96 -12.50 -8.31
N VAL A 98 9.97 -11.80 -7.81
CA VAL A 98 10.43 -11.93 -6.42
C VAL A 98 10.47 -10.59 -5.70
N MET A 99 9.76 -10.53 -4.58
CA MET A 99 9.91 -9.43 -3.63
C MET A 99 11.26 -9.54 -2.95
N CYS A 100 11.94 -8.42 -2.76
CA CYS A 100 13.27 -8.36 -2.19
C CYS A 100 13.37 -7.39 -1.00
N GLU A 101 14.20 -7.76 -0.02
CA GLU A 101 14.69 -6.84 1.01
C GLU A 101 15.98 -6.15 0.55
N ALA A 102 16.14 -4.88 0.93
CA ALA A 102 17.35 -4.11 0.67
C ALA A 102 18.34 -4.18 1.84
N PHE A 103 19.63 -4.28 1.51
CA PHE A 103 20.76 -4.31 2.44
C PHE A 103 21.83 -3.33 1.99
N ASP A 104 22.49 -2.67 2.94
CA ASP A 104 23.63 -1.80 2.67
C ASP A 104 24.87 -2.59 2.19
N ASN A 105 25.94 -1.87 1.85
CA ASN A 105 27.19 -2.46 1.40
C ASN A 105 27.90 -3.36 2.43
N LYS A 106 27.47 -3.35 3.69
CA LYS A 106 27.94 -4.22 4.79
C LYS A 106 26.96 -5.36 5.07
N MET A 107 26.01 -5.61 4.18
CA MET A 107 24.97 -6.62 4.32
C MET A 107 24.11 -6.44 5.59
N GLN A 108 23.98 -5.21 6.09
CA GLN A 108 23.02 -4.86 7.14
C GLN A 108 21.70 -4.41 6.51
N PRO A 109 20.54 -4.63 7.17
CA PRO A 109 19.26 -4.14 6.66
C PRO A 109 19.34 -2.64 6.37
N HIS A 110 18.97 -2.24 5.15
CA HIS A 110 18.95 -0.85 4.76
C HIS A 110 17.97 -0.04 5.62
N ILE A 111 18.17 1.27 5.80
CA ILE A 111 17.27 2.10 6.65
C ILE A 111 15.81 2.11 6.16
N THR A 112 15.60 1.89 4.87
CA THR A 112 14.26 1.77 4.26
C THR A 112 13.70 0.34 4.28
N ASN A 113 14.44 -0.64 4.79
CA ASN A 113 14.00 -2.03 4.91
C ASN A 113 13.13 -2.23 6.16
N ASN A 114 11.90 -1.72 6.11
CA ASN A 114 10.92 -1.88 7.19
C ASN A 114 10.46 -3.34 7.34
N ARG A 115 10.55 -4.15 6.27
CA ARG A 115 10.22 -5.59 6.29
C ARG A 115 11.06 -6.34 7.32
N ASN A 116 12.36 -6.02 7.43
CA ASN A 116 13.24 -6.73 8.35
C ASN A 116 12.78 -6.60 9.81
N HIS A 117 12.39 -5.39 10.23
CA HIS A 117 11.87 -5.14 11.58
C HIS A 117 10.48 -5.80 11.77
N CYS A 118 9.58 -5.60 10.81
CA CYS A 118 8.25 -6.21 10.82
C CYS A 118 8.34 -7.73 10.98
N ARG A 119 9.21 -8.41 10.22
CA ARG A 119 9.44 -9.85 10.33
C ARG A 119 9.86 -10.26 11.75
N GLN A 120 10.75 -9.51 12.40
CA GLN A 120 11.16 -9.81 13.79
C GLN A 120 9.99 -9.69 14.77
N THR A 121 9.14 -8.68 14.60
CA THR A 121 7.90 -8.52 15.36
C THR A 121 6.94 -9.69 15.15
N MET A 122 6.71 -10.09 13.90
CA MET A 122 5.82 -11.21 13.57
C MET A 122 6.34 -12.54 14.14
N GLU A 123 7.65 -12.79 14.10
CA GLU A 123 8.26 -13.98 14.73
C GLU A 123 8.11 -13.97 16.26
N THR A 124 8.25 -12.80 16.88
CA THR A 124 8.06 -12.64 18.34
C THR A 124 6.61 -12.91 18.74
N ALA A 125 5.66 -12.47 17.92
CA ALA A 125 4.23 -12.64 18.13
C ALA A 125 3.63 -13.89 17.45
N LYS A 126 4.45 -14.84 16.98
CA LYS A 126 3.99 -15.96 16.13
C LYS A 126 2.83 -16.77 16.71
N ASN A 127 2.76 -16.89 18.04
CA ASN A 127 1.72 -17.65 18.74
C ASN A 127 0.35 -16.95 18.73
N GLU A 128 0.29 -15.67 18.35
CA GLU A 128 -0.97 -14.94 18.23
C GLU A 128 -1.68 -15.21 16.89
N HIS A 129 -1.00 -15.82 15.91
CA HIS A 129 -1.53 -16.10 14.56
C HIS A 129 -2.27 -14.88 13.97
N ALA A 130 -1.54 -13.77 13.93
CA ALA A 130 -2.02 -12.47 13.47
C ALA A 130 -2.39 -12.52 11.99
N TRP A 131 -3.67 -12.32 11.69
CA TRP A 131 -4.19 -12.22 10.33
C TRP A 131 -4.54 -10.79 9.98
N PHE A 132 -4.22 -10.41 8.75
CA PHE A 132 -4.49 -9.11 8.19
C PHE A 132 -5.26 -9.22 6.88
N GLY A 133 -6.12 -8.25 6.61
CA GLY A 133 -6.65 -7.99 5.28
C GLY A 133 -6.60 -6.49 4.99
N MET A 134 -5.96 -6.09 3.90
CA MET A 134 -5.79 -4.67 3.56
C MET A 134 -6.59 -4.30 2.31
N GLU A 135 -7.35 -3.22 2.42
CA GLU A 135 -8.25 -2.66 1.41
C GLU A 135 -7.51 -1.51 0.71
N GLN A 136 -6.81 -1.79 -0.38
CA GLN A 136 -6.04 -0.78 -1.10
C GLN A 136 -6.92 0.03 -2.04
N GLU A 137 -7.24 1.26 -1.63
CA GLU A 137 -7.84 2.24 -2.53
C GLU A 137 -6.76 2.95 -3.36
N TYR A 138 -7.10 3.32 -4.60
CA TYR A 138 -6.23 4.04 -5.51
C TYR A 138 -7.04 4.83 -6.54
N THR A 139 -6.42 5.84 -7.13
CA THR A 139 -7.03 6.64 -8.20
C THR A 139 -6.27 6.48 -9.50
N LEU A 140 -7.00 6.25 -10.59
CA LEU A 140 -6.45 6.24 -11.94
C LEU A 140 -6.33 7.68 -12.44
N LEU A 141 -5.15 8.04 -12.91
CA LEU A 141 -4.84 9.34 -13.51
C LEU A 141 -4.42 9.15 -14.97
N ASP A 142 -4.78 10.11 -15.81
CA ASP A 142 -4.25 10.23 -17.15
C ASP A 142 -2.80 10.77 -17.11
N VAL A 143 -2.10 10.76 -18.24
CA VAL A 143 -0.67 11.14 -18.33
C VAL A 143 -0.39 12.61 -18.02
N ASP A 144 -1.43 13.46 -17.99
CA ASP A 144 -1.38 14.84 -17.52
C ASP A 144 -1.72 14.98 -16.02
N HIS A 145 -1.75 13.86 -15.29
CA HIS A 145 -2.11 13.74 -13.88
C HIS A 145 -3.55 14.14 -13.54
N HIS A 146 -4.41 14.40 -14.54
CA HIS A 146 -5.84 14.59 -14.30
C HIS A 146 -6.54 13.25 -14.12
N PRO A 147 -7.57 13.11 -13.25
CA PRO A 147 -8.24 11.83 -13.06
C PRO A 147 -8.76 11.21 -14.37
N PHE A 148 -8.53 9.91 -14.52
CA PHE A 148 -8.81 9.18 -15.75
C PHE A 148 -10.31 9.18 -16.05
N GLY A 149 -10.67 9.59 -17.27
CA GLY A 149 -12.06 9.67 -17.73
C GLY A 149 -12.81 10.95 -17.31
N TRP A 150 -12.18 11.85 -16.56
CA TRP A 150 -12.79 13.13 -16.22
C TRP A 150 -12.80 14.09 -17.43
N PRO A 151 -13.80 14.99 -17.53
CA PRO A 151 -13.81 16.01 -18.57
C PRO A 151 -12.55 16.90 -18.44
N LYS A 152 -11.93 17.28 -19.56
CA LYS A 152 -10.79 18.22 -19.54
C LYS A 152 -11.30 19.67 -19.48
N ALA A 153 -10.38 20.61 -19.20
CA ALA A 153 -10.66 22.04 -19.19
C ALA A 153 -11.40 22.52 -20.46
N PRO A 154 -12.25 23.57 -20.40
CA PRO A 154 -12.37 24.55 -19.31
C PRO A 154 -13.34 24.21 -18.16
N PHE A 155 -14.05 23.07 -18.16
CA PHE A 155 -15.06 22.74 -17.12
C PHE A 155 -14.87 21.35 -16.48
N GLY A 156 -13.63 20.96 -16.20
CA GLY A 156 -13.24 19.56 -16.04
C GLY A 156 -13.60 18.84 -14.73
N PHE A 157 -14.89 18.63 -14.45
CA PHE A 157 -15.37 17.75 -13.38
C PHE A 157 -16.55 16.90 -13.87
N PRO A 158 -16.67 15.64 -13.45
CA PRO A 158 -17.86 14.84 -13.69
C PRO A 158 -19.01 15.31 -12.78
N GLY A 159 -20.17 14.67 -12.87
CA GLY A 159 -21.27 14.93 -11.93
C GLY A 159 -20.88 14.61 -10.47
N PRO A 160 -21.65 15.08 -9.48
CA PRO A 160 -21.37 14.82 -8.05
C PRO A 160 -21.25 13.33 -7.71
N GLN A 161 -20.54 13.02 -6.62
CA GLN A 161 -20.41 11.67 -6.08
C GLN A 161 -21.77 11.04 -5.75
N GLY A 162 -21.85 9.71 -5.81
CA GLY A 162 -23.09 8.95 -5.59
C GLY A 162 -23.28 7.79 -6.56
N PRO A 163 -23.34 8.02 -7.89
CA PRO A 163 -23.61 6.95 -8.86
C PRO A 163 -22.39 6.06 -9.18
N TYR A 164 -21.19 6.40 -8.67
CA TYR A 164 -19.92 5.77 -9.04
C TYR A 164 -19.58 4.53 -8.20
N TYR A 165 -19.84 4.57 -6.89
CA TYR A 165 -19.58 3.45 -5.98
C TYR A 165 -20.31 2.19 -6.46
N CYS A 166 -19.57 1.12 -6.70
CA CYS A 166 -20.07 -0.13 -7.29
C CYS A 166 -20.91 0.07 -8.58
N GLY A 167 -20.65 1.15 -9.32
CA GLY A 167 -21.41 1.54 -10.50
C GLY A 167 -21.14 0.65 -11.71
N VAL A 168 -22.17 0.47 -12.56
CA VAL A 168 -22.08 -0.23 -13.84
C VAL A 168 -22.63 0.65 -14.96
N GLY A 169 -21.85 0.79 -16.04
CA GLY A 169 -22.17 1.63 -17.18
C GLY A 169 -21.00 2.55 -17.55
N ALA A 170 -20.91 2.91 -18.83
CA ALA A 170 -19.82 3.72 -19.37
C ALA A 170 -19.70 5.11 -18.74
N ASN A 171 -20.81 5.65 -18.23
CA ASN A 171 -20.87 6.95 -17.55
C ASN A 171 -20.55 6.87 -16.04
N LYS A 172 -20.27 5.68 -15.49
CA LYS A 172 -20.05 5.46 -14.05
C LYS A 172 -18.70 4.84 -13.72
N ALA A 173 -18.25 3.86 -14.49
CA ALA A 173 -17.07 3.06 -14.17
C ALA A 173 -15.93 3.33 -15.15
N TYR A 174 -14.97 4.15 -14.74
CA TYR A 174 -13.84 4.56 -15.59
C TYR A 174 -12.63 3.67 -15.33
N GLY A 175 -12.13 2.99 -16.37
CA GLY A 175 -10.90 2.18 -16.28
C GLY A 175 -11.09 0.75 -15.76
N ARG A 176 -12.29 0.17 -15.84
CA ARG A 176 -12.56 -1.21 -15.39
C ARG A 176 -11.63 -2.24 -16.03
N ASP A 177 -11.21 -2.04 -17.29
CA ASP A 177 -10.28 -2.96 -17.98
C ASP A 177 -8.95 -3.11 -17.24
N ILE A 178 -8.45 -2.04 -16.61
CA ILE A 178 -7.22 -2.06 -15.81
C ILE A 178 -7.45 -2.89 -14.54
N VAL A 179 -8.61 -2.69 -13.89
CA VAL A 179 -8.99 -3.35 -12.64
C VAL A 179 -9.13 -4.86 -12.85
N GLU A 180 -9.86 -5.27 -13.89
CA GLU A 180 -10.07 -6.68 -14.23
C GLU A 180 -8.75 -7.36 -14.64
N SER A 181 -7.91 -6.66 -15.41
CA SER A 181 -6.59 -7.16 -15.80
C SER A 181 -5.67 -7.33 -14.58
N HIS A 182 -5.68 -6.38 -13.65
CA HIS A 182 -4.95 -6.47 -12.38
C HIS A 182 -5.45 -7.62 -11.52
N TYR A 183 -6.77 -7.79 -11.39
CA TYR A 183 -7.34 -8.88 -10.61
C TYR A 183 -6.89 -10.24 -11.18
N ARG A 184 -6.97 -10.43 -12.50
CA ARG A 184 -6.49 -11.65 -13.16
C ARG A 184 -4.98 -11.85 -12.98
N ALA A 185 -4.19 -10.79 -13.07
CA ALA A 185 -2.74 -10.85 -12.86
C ALA A 185 -2.40 -11.29 -11.42
N CYS A 186 -3.09 -10.73 -10.41
CA CYS A 186 -2.94 -11.11 -9.02
C CYS A 186 -3.30 -12.59 -8.78
N LEU A 187 -4.45 -13.04 -9.31
CA LEU A 187 -4.87 -14.45 -9.20
C LEU A 187 -3.85 -15.40 -9.84
N TYR A 188 -3.33 -15.08 -11.03
CA TYR A 188 -2.31 -15.89 -11.70
C TYR A 188 -0.98 -15.91 -10.92
N ALA A 189 -0.57 -14.76 -10.38
CA ALA A 189 0.67 -14.61 -9.63
C ALA A 189 0.64 -15.39 -8.30
N GLY A 190 -0.55 -15.69 -7.77
CA GLY A 190 -0.74 -16.32 -6.46
C GLY A 190 -0.88 -15.32 -5.32
N ILE A 191 -1.22 -14.06 -5.63
CA ILE A 191 -1.57 -13.07 -4.59
C ILE A 191 -2.89 -13.49 -3.95
N THR A 192 -2.97 -13.38 -2.63
CA THR A 192 -4.21 -13.57 -1.84
C THR A 192 -5.18 -12.39 -2.02
N ILE A 193 -5.52 -12.07 -3.26
CA ILE A 193 -6.50 -11.04 -3.60
C ILE A 193 -7.91 -11.58 -3.30
N SER A 194 -8.68 -10.88 -2.46
CA SER A 194 -9.99 -11.33 -1.99
C SER A 194 -11.16 -10.66 -2.69
N GLY A 195 -10.95 -9.50 -3.31
CA GLY A 195 -12.00 -8.79 -4.04
C GLY A 195 -11.53 -7.49 -4.68
N ILE A 196 -12.47 -6.85 -5.39
CA ILE A 196 -12.34 -5.53 -6.00
C ILE A 196 -13.69 -4.80 -5.97
N ASN A 197 -13.68 -3.46 -5.98
CA ASN A 197 -14.87 -2.64 -6.21
C ASN A 197 -14.53 -1.28 -6.81
N GLY A 198 -15.52 -0.66 -7.47
CA GLY A 198 -15.42 0.75 -7.85
C GLY A 198 -15.72 1.62 -6.62
N GLU A 199 -14.88 2.61 -6.38
CA GLU A 199 -14.98 3.49 -5.21
C GLU A 199 -15.87 4.71 -5.45
N VAL A 200 -16.07 5.52 -4.41
CA VAL A 200 -17.00 6.66 -4.41
C VAL A 200 -16.59 7.75 -5.42
N MET A 201 -15.30 8.06 -5.54
CA MET A 201 -14.81 9.04 -6.51
C MET A 201 -14.72 8.39 -7.91
N PRO A 202 -15.20 9.04 -8.98
CA PRO A 202 -15.10 8.49 -10.34
C PRO A 202 -13.63 8.32 -10.75
N GLY A 203 -13.27 7.12 -11.20
CA GLY A 203 -11.87 6.77 -11.51
C GLY A 203 -11.06 6.27 -10.31
N GLN A 204 -11.66 6.25 -9.11
CA GLN A 204 -11.13 5.59 -7.92
C GLN A 204 -11.63 4.14 -7.84
N TRP A 205 -10.76 3.25 -7.39
CA TRP A 205 -11.01 1.82 -7.27
C TRP A 205 -10.37 1.27 -6.01
N GLU A 206 -10.80 0.07 -5.61
CA GLU A 206 -10.24 -0.67 -4.49
C GLU A 206 -9.96 -2.12 -4.89
N PHE A 207 -8.88 -2.68 -4.36
CA PHE A 207 -8.66 -4.11 -4.30
C PHE A 207 -8.30 -4.54 -2.88
N GLN A 208 -8.77 -5.73 -2.48
CA GLN A 208 -8.52 -6.26 -1.14
C GLN A 208 -7.52 -7.42 -1.21
N VAL A 209 -6.55 -7.42 -0.29
CA VAL A 209 -5.58 -8.52 -0.13
C VAL A 209 -5.72 -9.10 1.27
N GLY A 210 -5.97 -10.39 1.37
CA GLY A 210 -6.04 -11.13 2.63
C GLY A 210 -7.20 -12.14 2.70
N PRO A 211 -7.30 -12.92 3.78
CA PRO A 211 -6.45 -12.84 4.97
C PRO A 211 -5.04 -13.37 4.71
N CYS A 212 -4.02 -12.63 5.14
CA CYS A 212 -2.61 -13.05 5.15
C CYS A 212 -2.10 -13.10 6.60
N GLU A 213 -1.25 -14.07 6.92
CA GLU A 213 -0.66 -14.21 8.26
C GLU A 213 0.69 -13.47 8.35
N GLY A 214 0.83 -12.62 9.37
CA GLY A 214 2.09 -11.97 9.69
C GLY A 214 2.73 -11.22 8.51
N ILE A 215 3.95 -11.64 8.16
CA ILE A 215 4.80 -10.95 7.16
C ILE A 215 4.24 -11.03 5.73
N ASP A 216 3.43 -12.06 5.44
CA ASP A 216 2.87 -12.32 4.11
C ASP A 216 1.96 -11.18 3.64
N MET A 217 1.33 -10.45 4.58
CA MET A 217 0.47 -9.31 4.24
C MET A 217 1.25 -8.23 3.49
N GLY A 218 2.43 -7.87 4.00
CA GLY A 218 3.28 -6.87 3.35
C GLY A 218 3.86 -7.37 2.03
N ASP A 219 4.31 -8.64 1.98
CA ASP A 219 4.84 -9.24 0.76
C ASP A 219 3.78 -9.24 -0.36
N HIS A 220 2.56 -9.67 -0.04
CA HIS A 220 1.45 -9.75 -0.99
C HIS A 220 0.99 -8.36 -1.45
N LEU A 221 0.84 -7.39 -0.54
CA LEU A 221 0.36 -6.06 -0.92
C LEU A 221 1.38 -5.31 -1.78
N TRP A 222 2.68 -5.37 -1.44
CA TRP A 222 3.71 -4.71 -2.26
C TRP A 222 3.79 -5.29 -3.66
N VAL A 223 3.69 -6.61 -3.82
CA VAL A 223 3.66 -7.22 -5.15
C VAL A 223 2.33 -6.93 -5.87
N ALA A 224 1.20 -6.88 -5.17
CA ALA A 224 -0.07 -6.47 -5.76
C ALA A 224 -0.02 -5.01 -6.30
N ARG A 225 0.65 -4.09 -5.59
CA ARG A 225 0.91 -2.72 -6.05
C ARG A 225 1.82 -2.70 -7.28
N TYR A 226 2.90 -3.50 -7.29
CA TYR A 226 3.76 -3.68 -8.47
C TYR A 226 2.95 -4.14 -9.69
N LEU A 227 2.12 -5.17 -9.53
CA LEU A 227 1.26 -5.68 -10.59
C LEU A 227 0.30 -4.60 -11.09
N LEU A 228 -0.29 -3.80 -10.19
CA LEU A 228 -1.20 -2.72 -10.57
C LEU A 228 -0.51 -1.66 -11.43
N HIS A 229 0.69 -1.20 -11.03
CA HIS A 229 1.47 -0.26 -11.83
C HIS A 229 1.82 -0.84 -13.20
N ARG A 230 2.33 -2.08 -13.25
CA ARG A 230 2.73 -2.73 -14.51
C ARG A 230 1.55 -3.00 -15.45
N VAL A 231 0.37 -3.32 -14.91
CA VAL A 231 -0.85 -3.40 -15.70
C VAL A 231 -1.23 -2.01 -16.21
N ALA A 232 -1.28 -0.99 -15.37
CA ALA A 232 -1.64 0.37 -15.78
C ALA A 232 -0.69 0.95 -16.85
N GLU A 233 0.60 0.61 -16.80
CA GLU A 233 1.60 0.92 -17.84
C GLU A 233 1.21 0.36 -19.22
N GLU A 234 0.61 -0.84 -19.30
CA GLU A 234 0.13 -1.41 -20.57
C GLU A 234 -1.02 -0.59 -21.17
N PHE A 235 -1.80 0.08 -20.31
CA PHE A 235 -2.90 0.95 -20.70
C PHE A 235 -2.49 2.42 -20.84
N GLY A 236 -1.26 2.80 -20.50
CA GLY A 236 -0.80 4.19 -20.50
C GLY A 236 -1.57 5.06 -19.49
N VAL A 237 -1.88 4.49 -18.32
CA VAL A 237 -2.60 5.14 -17.22
C VAL A 237 -1.68 5.16 -15.99
N ILE A 238 -1.74 6.23 -15.21
CA ILE A 238 -0.98 6.39 -13.97
C ILE A 238 -1.84 5.94 -12.80
N VAL A 239 -1.24 5.26 -11.84
CA VAL A 239 -1.89 4.87 -10.57
C VAL A 239 -1.36 5.79 -9.49
N SER A 240 -2.27 6.43 -8.75
CA SER A 240 -1.93 7.23 -7.58
C SER A 240 -2.42 6.54 -6.31
N PHE A 241 -1.51 6.41 -5.34
CA PHE A 241 -1.81 6.06 -3.96
C PHE A 241 -1.83 7.30 -3.06
N ASP A 242 -1.85 8.52 -3.60
CA ASP A 242 -2.02 9.72 -2.77
C ASP A 242 -3.35 9.65 -2.01
N PRO A 243 -3.39 9.91 -0.68
CA PRO A 243 -4.59 9.76 0.12
C PRO A 243 -5.66 10.84 -0.11
N LYS A 244 -5.34 11.92 -0.83
CA LYS A 244 -6.30 12.96 -1.22
C LYS A 244 -5.92 13.53 -2.60
N PRO A 245 -6.12 12.75 -3.68
CA PRO A 245 -5.61 13.08 -5.00
C PRO A 245 -6.27 14.32 -5.60
N ILE A 246 -7.54 14.58 -5.22
CA ILE A 246 -8.30 15.76 -5.60
C ILE A 246 -8.84 16.43 -4.33
N SER A 247 -8.59 17.73 -4.22
CA SER A 247 -9.09 18.56 -3.11
C SER A 247 -10.59 18.86 -3.25
N GLY A 248 -11.23 19.23 -2.15
CA GLY A 248 -12.66 19.55 -2.12
C GLY A 248 -13.55 18.32 -1.84
N ASP A 249 -14.77 18.37 -2.39
CA ASP A 249 -15.87 17.42 -2.12
C ASP A 249 -15.74 16.09 -2.89
N TRP A 250 -14.54 15.53 -2.88
CA TRP A 250 -14.20 14.23 -3.46
C TRP A 250 -13.62 13.33 -2.40
N ASN A 251 -13.92 12.03 -2.42
CA ASN A 251 -13.37 11.10 -1.45
C ASN A 251 -11.83 11.06 -1.50
N GLY A 252 -11.21 10.81 -0.36
CA GLY A 252 -9.79 10.45 -0.31
C GLY A 252 -9.59 8.96 -0.52
N ALA A 253 -8.33 8.52 -0.50
CA ALA A 253 -7.94 7.11 -0.65
C ALA A 253 -7.33 6.55 0.65
N GLY A 254 -7.91 5.48 1.18
CA GLY A 254 -7.45 4.76 2.36
C GLY A 254 -6.69 3.48 2.06
N CYS A 255 -6.14 2.87 3.11
CA CYS A 255 -5.74 1.48 3.10
C CYS A 255 -6.27 0.75 4.33
N HIS A 256 -7.59 0.59 4.45
CA HIS A 256 -8.17 0.04 5.67
C HIS A 256 -7.57 -1.33 5.98
N THR A 257 -7.21 -1.54 7.25
CA THR A 257 -6.51 -2.74 7.69
C THR A 257 -7.38 -3.50 8.67
N ASN A 258 -7.92 -4.61 8.18
CA ASN A 258 -8.63 -5.60 8.97
C ASN A 258 -7.63 -6.44 9.76
N PHE A 259 -7.84 -6.61 11.07
CA PHE A 259 -6.91 -7.32 11.95
C PHE A 259 -7.61 -8.28 12.92
N SER A 260 -7.03 -9.47 13.08
CA SER A 260 -7.45 -10.42 14.13
C SER A 260 -6.28 -11.29 14.60
N THR A 261 -6.34 -11.72 15.86
CA THR A 261 -5.52 -12.83 16.38
C THR A 261 -6.34 -14.11 16.49
N GLU A 262 -5.70 -15.24 16.75
CA GLU A 262 -6.40 -16.52 16.96
C GLU A 262 -7.49 -16.42 18.04
N LYS A 263 -7.22 -15.68 19.12
CA LYS A 263 -8.16 -15.48 20.23
C LYS A 263 -9.36 -14.64 19.81
N MET A 264 -9.15 -13.60 19.00
CA MET A 264 -10.24 -12.77 18.47
C MET A 264 -11.19 -13.56 17.56
N ARG A 265 -10.69 -14.58 16.87
CA ARG A 265 -11.47 -15.43 15.93
C ARG A 265 -12.23 -16.58 16.60
N LYS A 266 -12.05 -16.81 17.90
CA LYS A 266 -12.74 -17.88 18.66
C LYS A 266 -13.92 -17.31 19.46
N PRO A 267 -14.95 -18.12 19.81
CA PRO A 267 -16.08 -17.66 20.63
C PRO A 267 -15.63 -16.92 21.90
N GLY A 268 -16.21 -15.74 22.14
CA GLY A 268 -15.80 -14.82 23.20
C GLY A 268 -14.69 -13.83 22.79
N GLY A 269 -14.15 -13.95 21.58
CA GLY A 269 -13.10 -13.12 21.02
C GLY A 269 -13.46 -11.63 20.88
N TYR A 270 -14.74 -11.25 20.97
CA TYR A 270 -15.15 -9.85 21.00
C TYR A 270 -14.49 -9.06 22.13
N ALA A 271 -14.27 -9.68 23.30
CA ALA A 271 -13.57 -9.03 24.41
C ALA A 271 -12.10 -8.73 24.05
N GLU A 272 -11.43 -9.64 23.34
CA GLU A 272 -10.07 -9.44 22.85
C GLU A 272 -9.99 -8.32 21.81
N ILE A 273 -11.02 -8.21 20.95
CA ILE A 273 -11.14 -7.11 19.99
C ILE A 273 -11.23 -5.76 20.74
N LEU A 274 -12.10 -5.65 21.75
CA LEU A 274 -12.23 -4.43 22.54
C LEU A 274 -10.93 -4.08 23.28
N ASN A 275 -10.23 -5.08 23.83
CA ASN A 275 -8.93 -4.88 24.49
C ASN A 275 -7.88 -4.32 23.52
N ALA A 276 -7.82 -4.85 22.30
CA ALA A 276 -6.91 -4.36 21.26
C ALA A 276 -7.25 -2.92 20.83
N ILE A 277 -8.53 -2.61 20.63
CA ILE A 277 -9.00 -1.25 20.30
C ILE A 277 -8.64 -0.26 21.41
N GLU A 278 -8.76 -0.66 22.67
CA GLU A 278 -8.39 0.14 23.83
C GLU A 278 -6.86 0.29 24.00
N ALA A 279 -6.06 -0.62 23.45
CA ALA A 279 -4.61 -0.42 23.32
C ALA A 279 -4.30 0.58 22.20
N LEU A 280 -4.97 0.47 21.05
CA LEU A 280 -4.79 1.38 19.91
C LEU A 280 -5.19 2.83 20.24
N SER A 281 -6.22 3.03 21.07
CA SER A 281 -6.67 4.37 21.48
C SER A 281 -5.57 5.15 22.22
N LYS A 282 -4.68 4.44 22.94
CA LYS A 282 -3.58 5.01 23.74
C LYS A 282 -2.35 5.38 22.92
N SER A 283 -2.25 4.89 21.69
CA SER A 283 -1.10 5.13 20.79
C SER A 283 -1.57 5.71 19.45
N HIS A 284 -2.66 6.49 19.47
CA HIS A 284 -3.29 6.99 18.26
C HIS A 284 -2.34 7.79 17.37
N HIS A 285 -1.67 8.81 17.92
CA HIS A 285 -0.73 9.67 17.16
C HIS A 285 0.49 8.91 16.68
N GLU A 286 0.98 7.95 17.47
CA GLU A 286 2.06 7.07 17.06
C GLU A 286 1.66 6.24 15.82
N HIS A 287 0.48 5.63 15.84
CA HIS A 287 -0.03 4.89 14.69
C HIS A 287 -0.21 5.80 13.46
N ILE A 288 -0.77 7.01 13.61
CA ILE A 288 -0.90 7.96 12.48
C ILE A 288 0.46 8.20 11.79
N ALA A 289 1.55 8.31 12.55
CA ALA A 289 2.89 8.48 11.97
C ALA A 289 3.48 7.22 11.31
N TYR A 290 3.00 6.03 11.68
CA TYR A 290 3.36 4.77 11.00
C TYR A 290 2.48 4.50 9.77
N TYR A 291 1.29 5.09 9.76
CA TYR A 291 0.23 4.85 8.78
C TYR A 291 0.33 5.74 7.55
N ASP A 292 1.38 6.54 7.47
CA ASP A 292 1.68 7.47 6.40
C ASP A 292 3.20 7.66 6.31
N PRO A 293 3.83 7.42 5.15
CA PRO A 293 5.26 7.64 4.93
C PRO A 293 5.76 9.03 5.29
N SER A 294 4.91 10.05 5.20
CA SER A 294 5.20 11.44 5.55
C SER A 294 5.01 11.75 7.06
N GLY A 295 4.74 10.74 7.88
CA GLY A 295 4.53 10.89 9.32
C GLY A 295 3.13 11.43 9.70
N GLY A 296 2.16 11.33 8.79
CA GLY A 296 0.76 11.73 8.98
C GLY A 296 0.32 12.94 8.15
N LYS A 297 1.25 13.64 7.50
CA LYS A 297 1.00 14.90 6.79
C LYS A 297 0.17 14.72 5.52
N ASP A 298 0.30 13.58 4.84
CA ASP A 298 -0.56 13.26 3.70
C ASP A 298 -1.95 12.88 4.17
N ASN A 299 -2.01 12.11 5.26
CA ASN A 299 -3.25 11.63 5.83
C ASN A 299 -4.10 12.74 6.48
N GLU A 300 -3.50 13.84 6.93
CA GLU A 300 -4.20 15.06 7.39
C GLU A 300 -5.21 15.57 6.34
N ARG A 301 -4.86 15.49 5.05
CA ARG A 301 -5.74 15.93 3.96
C ARG A 301 -6.96 15.03 3.78
N ARG A 302 -6.88 13.79 4.27
CA ARG A 302 -7.93 12.75 4.14
C ARG A 302 -8.79 12.64 5.40
N LEU A 303 -8.16 12.48 6.56
CA LEU A 303 -8.78 12.24 7.87
C LEU A 303 -9.36 13.52 8.48
N THR A 304 -10.40 14.04 7.85
CA THR A 304 -11.01 15.34 8.19
C THR A 304 -12.31 15.21 8.98
N GLY A 305 -12.82 13.98 9.18
CA GLY A 305 -14.16 13.75 9.72
C GLY A 305 -15.28 13.77 8.67
N LEU A 306 -14.94 14.14 7.42
CA LEU A 306 -15.82 14.11 6.26
C LEU A 306 -15.51 12.88 5.38
N HIS A 307 -16.35 12.61 4.39
CA HIS A 307 -16.13 11.56 3.39
C HIS A 307 -15.83 10.16 3.99
N GLU A 308 -16.62 9.72 4.96
CA GLU A 308 -16.46 8.42 5.62
C GLU A 308 -15.11 8.22 6.35
N THR A 309 -14.53 9.31 6.85
CA THR A 309 -13.31 9.28 7.68
C THR A 309 -13.55 9.84 9.07
N ALA A 310 -12.72 9.44 10.03
CA ALA A 310 -12.60 10.12 11.32
C ALA A 310 -11.64 11.33 11.20
N THR A 311 -11.70 12.24 12.16
CA THR A 311 -10.70 13.32 12.29
C THR A 311 -9.36 12.76 12.74
N ILE A 312 -8.26 13.26 12.19
CA ILE A 312 -6.90 12.78 12.49
C ILE A 312 -6.46 12.95 13.95
N ASP A 313 -7.05 13.89 14.69
CA ASP A 313 -6.62 14.21 16.07
C ASP A 313 -7.32 13.36 17.15
N LYS A 314 -8.41 12.68 16.79
CA LYS A 314 -9.26 11.98 17.77
C LYS A 314 -9.45 10.52 17.37
N PHE A 315 -9.10 9.64 18.29
CA PHE A 315 -9.46 8.24 18.19
C PHE A 315 -10.94 8.03 18.50
N SER A 316 -11.61 7.22 17.68
CA SER A 316 -12.98 6.77 17.90
C SER A 316 -13.15 5.34 17.40
N TYR A 317 -14.09 4.60 17.98
CA TYR A 317 -14.50 3.32 17.43
C TYR A 317 -16.02 3.16 17.51
N GLY A 318 -16.58 2.29 16.65
CA GLY A 318 -18.01 2.00 16.67
C GLY A 318 -18.37 0.79 15.82
N VAL A 319 -19.48 0.14 16.16
CA VAL A 319 -20.02 -0.96 15.36
C VAL A 319 -20.68 -0.41 14.11
N ALA A 320 -20.31 -0.95 12.95
CA ALA A 320 -20.80 -0.53 11.64
C ALA A 320 -20.65 0.98 11.35
N SER A 321 -19.76 1.67 12.08
CA SER A 321 -19.54 3.12 11.93
C SER A 321 -18.42 3.39 10.95
N ARG A 322 -18.75 3.89 9.76
CA ARG A 322 -17.78 4.25 8.73
C ARG A 322 -16.99 5.53 9.07
N CYS A 323 -17.52 6.40 9.93
CA CYS A 323 -16.87 7.64 10.32
C CYS A 323 -15.97 7.51 11.57
N SER A 324 -15.76 6.28 12.05
CA SER A 324 -14.90 6.01 13.20
C SER A 324 -13.48 5.66 12.78
N SER A 325 -12.50 5.88 13.66
CA SER A 325 -11.10 5.51 13.41
C SER A 325 -10.94 4.00 13.28
N VAL A 326 -11.63 3.26 14.15
CA VAL A 326 -11.74 1.79 14.09
C VAL A 326 -13.21 1.39 13.99
N ARG A 327 -13.53 0.51 13.04
CA ARG A 327 -14.87 -0.03 12.85
C ARG A 327 -14.88 -1.50 13.28
N ILE A 328 -15.91 -1.88 14.03
CA ILE A 328 -16.20 -3.29 14.26
C ILE A 328 -17.31 -3.69 13.26
N PRO A 329 -17.10 -4.70 12.40
CA PRO A 329 -18.14 -5.19 11.51
C PRO A 329 -19.39 -5.64 12.29
N ARG A 330 -20.57 -5.40 11.72
CA ARG A 330 -21.84 -5.82 12.34
C ARG A 330 -21.88 -7.33 12.58
N GLN A 331 -21.34 -8.12 11.65
CA GLN A 331 -21.28 -9.57 11.79
C GLN A 331 -20.39 -10.00 12.97
N THR A 332 -19.23 -9.35 13.16
CA THR A 332 -18.35 -9.58 14.32
C THR A 332 -19.07 -9.32 15.66
N GLU A 333 -19.90 -8.26 15.74
CA GLU A 333 -20.70 -7.98 16.93
C GLU A 333 -21.75 -9.08 17.16
N VAL A 334 -22.49 -9.46 16.12
CA VAL A 334 -23.55 -10.48 16.20
C VAL A 334 -22.98 -11.84 16.61
N ASP A 335 -21.85 -12.25 16.05
CA ASP A 335 -21.24 -13.55 16.32
C ASP A 335 -20.45 -13.57 17.64
N GLY A 336 -20.05 -12.39 18.14
CA GLY A 336 -19.25 -12.26 19.36
C GLY A 336 -17.78 -12.65 19.21
N TYR A 337 -17.27 -12.72 17.96
CA TYR A 337 -15.88 -12.96 17.60
C TYR A 337 -15.64 -12.60 16.13
N GLY A 338 -14.38 -12.42 15.73
CA GLY A 338 -14.01 -12.06 14.35
C GLY A 338 -12.78 -11.15 14.28
N TYR A 339 -12.95 -9.98 13.66
CA TYR A 339 -11.91 -8.98 13.42
C TYR A 339 -12.44 -7.55 13.61
N PHE A 340 -11.53 -6.58 13.69
CA PHE A 340 -11.85 -5.15 13.55
C PHE A 340 -11.14 -4.54 12.34
N GLU A 341 -11.65 -3.41 11.86
CA GLU A 341 -11.15 -2.65 10.71
C GLU A 341 -10.53 -1.33 11.20
N ASP A 342 -9.22 -1.17 11.08
CA ASP A 342 -8.54 0.11 11.31
C ASP A 342 -8.59 0.95 10.02
N ARG A 343 -9.34 2.05 10.05
CA ARG A 343 -9.62 2.90 8.88
C ARG A 343 -8.63 4.05 8.72
N ARG A 344 -7.68 4.16 9.65
CA ARG A 344 -6.70 5.24 9.70
C ARG A 344 -5.56 5.13 8.69
N PRO A 345 -5.09 3.97 8.21
CA PRO A 345 -3.98 3.93 7.25
C PRO A 345 -4.29 4.66 5.94
N SER A 346 -3.33 5.45 5.44
CA SER A 346 -3.43 6.10 4.13
C SER A 346 -3.22 5.10 3.00
N SER A 347 -3.72 5.39 1.80
CA SER A 347 -3.48 4.56 0.61
C SER A 347 -2.00 4.38 0.27
N ASN A 348 -1.12 5.35 0.58
CA ASN A 348 0.33 5.25 0.35
C ASN A 348 1.11 4.60 1.51
N CYS A 349 0.45 4.07 2.54
CA CYS A 349 1.14 3.46 3.68
C CYS A 349 2.08 2.31 3.28
N ASP A 350 3.16 2.10 4.04
CA ASP A 350 3.95 0.87 3.94
C ASP A 350 3.25 -0.22 4.79
N PRO A 351 2.74 -1.31 4.18
CA PRO A 351 2.08 -2.38 4.93
C PRO A 351 2.99 -3.01 5.99
N TYR A 352 4.31 -3.01 5.83
CA TYR A 352 5.21 -3.53 6.87
C TYR A 352 5.16 -2.67 8.13
N LEU A 353 5.08 -1.34 7.99
CA LEU A 353 4.98 -0.42 9.12
C LEU A 353 3.61 -0.52 9.80
N VAL A 354 2.53 -0.60 9.02
CA VAL A 354 1.16 -0.70 9.54
C VAL A 354 1.00 -1.99 10.37
N THR A 355 1.38 -3.14 9.79
CA THR A 355 1.23 -4.44 10.43
C THR A 355 2.17 -4.62 11.63
N ASP A 356 3.40 -4.09 11.57
CA ASP A 356 4.33 -4.02 12.71
C ASP A 356 3.72 -3.25 13.88
N ALA A 357 3.22 -2.04 13.62
CA ALA A 357 2.63 -1.19 14.65
C ALA A 357 1.41 -1.86 15.31
N LEU A 358 0.52 -2.47 14.51
CA LEU A 358 -0.63 -3.20 15.02
C LEU A 358 -0.23 -4.34 15.95
N VAL A 359 0.72 -5.20 15.56
CA VAL A 359 1.13 -6.34 16.39
C VAL A 359 1.88 -5.89 17.63
N ARG A 360 2.76 -4.89 17.53
CA ARG A 360 3.46 -4.36 18.70
C ARG A 360 2.50 -3.82 19.75
N THR A 361 1.48 -3.08 19.33
CA THR A 361 0.49 -2.48 20.24
C THR A 361 -0.50 -3.52 20.76
N CYS A 362 -1.10 -4.31 19.87
CA CYS A 362 -2.21 -5.21 20.23
C CYS A 362 -1.76 -6.56 20.81
N CYS A 363 -0.58 -7.05 20.44
CA CYS A 363 -0.11 -8.39 20.82
C CYS A 363 1.06 -8.37 21.80
N LEU A 364 1.98 -7.41 21.65
CA LEU A 364 3.21 -7.34 22.47
C LEU A 364 3.15 -6.31 23.60
N GLY A 365 2.04 -5.57 23.72
CA GLY A 365 1.82 -4.59 24.79
C GLY A 365 2.77 -3.38 24.75
N VAL A 366 3.33 -3.06 23.58
CA VAL A 366 4.19 -1.89 23.40
C VAL A 366 3.34 -0.63 23.54
N LYS A 367 3.56 0.13 24.63
CA LYS A 367 2.78 1.34 24.94
C LYS A 367 3.17 2.58 24.14
N LYS A 368 4.38 2.61 23.59
CA LYS A 368 4.93 3.77 22.89
C LYS A 368 5.77 3.31 21.70
N LEU A 369 5.34 3.64 20.49
CA LEU A 369 6.12 3.44 19.28
C LEU A 369 7.12 4.59 19.11
N SER A 370 8.09 4.44 18.21
CA SER A 370 9.21 5.38 18.09
C SER A 370 8.88 6.64 17.29
N ARG A 371 7.75 6.69 16.59
CA ARG A 371 7.28 7.83 15.79
C ARG A 371 5.98 8.34 16.40
N SER A 372 5.74 9.65 16.29
CA SER A 372 4.49 10.27 16.74
C SER A 372 4.13 11.43 15.82
N TYR A 373 2.88 11.48 15.40
CA TYR A 373 2.36 12.53 14.54
C TYR A 373 2.30 13.86 15.29
N ILE A 374 2.68 14.93 14.59
CA ILE A 374 2.61 16.32 15.06
C ILE A 374 1.85 17.09 13.98
N PRO A 375 0.70 17.69 14.30
CA PRO A 375 -0.07 18.47 13.33
C PRO A 375 0.76 19.61 12.72
N GLN A 376 0.56 19.89 11.43
CA GLN A 376 1.29 20.96 10.71
C GLN A 376 1.24 22.31 11.42
N ASP A 377 0.06 22.72 11.92
CA ASP A 377 -0.10 23.98 12.64
C ASP A 377 0.78 24.06 13.89
N ALA A 378 0.95 22.94 14.59
CA ALA A 378 1.81 22.84 15.76
C ALA A 378 3.30 22.87 15.40
N GLU A 379 3.68 22.35 14.22
CA GLU A 379 5.06 22.37 13.71
C GLU A 379 5.47 23.81 13.34
N GLY A 380 4.58 24.58 12.70
CA GLY A 380 4.79 26.00 12.41
C GLY A 380 5.03 26.82 13.68
N ILE A 381 4.21 26.60 14.72
CA ILE A 381 4.38 27.25 16.02
C ILE A 381 5.71 26.86 16.67
N ARG A 382 6.08 25.56 16.67
CA ARG A 382 7.37 25.11 17.22
C ARG A 382 8.56 25.70 16.48
N LYS A 383 8.50 25.76 15.15
CA LYS A 383 9.54 26.36 14.33
C LYS A 383 9.69 27.84 14.63
N MET A 384 8.57 28.58 14.71
CA MET A 384 8.55 30.00 15.10
C MET A 384 9.13 30.20 16.50
N ILE A 385 8.76 29.38 17.49
CA ILE A 385 9.31 29.45 18.86
C ILE A 385 10.82 29.16 18.86
N ASN A 386 11.28 28.16 18.10
CA ASN A 386 12.70 27.83 17.99
C ASN A 386 13.49 28.94 17.26
N GLU A 387 12.92 29.56 16.25
CA GLU A 387 13.50 30.70 15.53
C GLU A 387 13.60 31.94 16.43
N LEU A 388 12.55 32.24 17.20
CA LEU A 388 12.54 33.27 18.25
C LEU A 388 13.60 33.00 19.32
N ARG A 389 13.73 31.74 19.79
CA ARG A 389 14.77 31.34 20.76
C ARG A 389 16.19 31.40 20.19
N SER A 390 16.33 31.21 18.87
CA SER A 390 17.63 31.29 18.18
C SER A 390 18.03 32.71 17.78
N GLY A 391 17.21 33.73 18.09
CA GLY A 391 17.48 35.13 17.77
C GLY A 391 17.42 35.47 16.29
N LYS A 392 16.81 34.61 15.45
CA LYS A 392 16.71 34.80 13.99
C LYS A 392 15.56 35.70 13.55
N ILE A 393 14.66 36.04 14.48
CA ILE A 393 13.55 36.98 14.26
C ILE A 393 13.66 38.02 15.37
N GLN A 394 14.09 39.24 15.02
CA GLN A 394 13.90 40.44 15.84
C GLN A 394 12.70 41.19 15.28
N GLU A 395 11.90 41.78 16.18
CA GLU A 395 10.58 42.39 15.97
C GLU A 395 10.37 43.15 14.65
#